data_AF-K5WP95-F1
#
_entry.id   AF-K5WP95-F1
#
_cell.length_a   1.000
_cell.length_b   1.000
_cell.length_c   1.000
_cell.angle_alpha   90.00
_cell.angle_beta   90.00
_cell.angle_gamma   90.00
#
_symmetry.space_group_name_H-M   'P 1'
#
loop_
_entity.id
_entity.type
_entity.pdbx_description
1 polymer ?
#
loop_
_entity_poly.entity_id
_entity_poly.type
_entity_poly.pdbx_seq_one_letter_code
_entity_poly.pdbx_strand_id
1 'polypeptide(L)'
;MAPLADFILAHIPLPSVPHYLTSYVNGKTPLSSMQEVGPALVAYLVIVFSTQQFMKDRPAYRLRIPFQIHNMFLSSGSLLLMSLILEEVIPMVWKNGPFWGMCSTNMWTNRLEFYYIINYYFKYLELIDTLFLALKKKPLAFLHVFHHSATALLCYTQLNGRTSVQWLPISINLCVHVLMYYYYYATAGGAKIWWKKYLTTMQIVQFVIDLFAVYFATYNYYAANYFPNLPNFGSCAGTESAAIFGCVLLSSYLVLFINFYIQTYKKVPAGKSKGKPIANGKANGVANGHGHKTE
;
A
#
# COMPACT_ATOMS: atom_id res chain seq x y z
N MET A 1 -9.51 -24.22 16.51
CA MET A 1 -8.83 -23.00 17.00
C MET A 1 -9.87 -21.90 17.02
N ALA A 2 -9.99 -21.15 18.11
CA ALA A 2 -10.84 -19.95 18.12
C ALA A 2 -10.30 -18.97 17.06
N PRO A 3 -11.17 -18.28 16.31
CA PRO A 3 -10.71 -17.28 15.35
C PRO A 3 -9.79 -16.25 16.01
N LEU A 4 -8.71 -15.84 15.35
CA LEU A 4 -7.78 -14.80 15.82
C LEU A 4 -8.56 -13.51 16.16
N ALA A 5 -9.55 -13.16 15.35
CA ALA A 5 -10.46 -12.05 15.63
C ALA A 5 -11.18 -12.19 17.00
N ASP A 6 -11.71 -13.38 17.29
CA ASP A 6 -12.44 -13.63 18.54
C ASP A 6 -11.47 -13.69 19.74
N PHE A 7 -10.25 -14.21 19.53
CA PHE A 7 -9.18 -14.16 20.52
C PHE A 7 -8.76 -12.73 20.88
N ILE A 8 -8.62 -11.86 19.89
CA ILE A 8 -8.27 -10.44 20.10
C ILE A 8 -9.40 -9.75 20.87
N LEU A 9 -10.66 -9.94 20.47
CA LEU A 9 -11.81 -9.35 21.16
C LEU A 9 -11.94 -9.80 22.61
N ALA A 10 -11.52 -11.04 22.92
CA ALA A 10 -11.51 -11.55 24.30
C ALA A 10 -10.48 -10.86 25.21
N HIS A 11 -9.36 -10.38 24.66
CA HIS A 11 -8.26 -9.76 25.43
C HIS A 11 -8.25 -8.23 25.32
N ILE A 12 -8.85 -7.68 24.27
CA ILE A 12 -8.97 -6.24 24.02
C ILE A 12 -10.45 -5.99 23.68
N PRO A 13 -11.33 -5.86 24.70
CA PRO A 13 -12.73 -5.57 24.46
C PRO A 13 -12.82 -4.20 23.81
N LEU A 14 -13.26 -4.16 22.56
CA LEU A 14 -13.56 -2.89 21.90
C LEU A 14 -14.75 -2.26 22.64
N PRO A 15 -14.64 -0.99 23.09
CA PRO A 15 -15.79 -0.27 23.61
C PRO A 15 -16.90 -0.24 22.55
N SER A 16 -18.15 0.00 22.94
CA SER A 16 -19.27 0.19 22.01
C SER A 16 -19.01 1.42 21.12
N VAL A 17 -18.27 1.20 20.05
CA VAL A 17 -17.93 2.23 19.08
C VAL A 17 -19.15 2.50 18.19
N PRO A 18 -19.39 3.76 17.81
CA PRO A 18 -20.46 4.10 16.88
C PRO A 18 -20.40 3.27 15.59
N HIS A 19 -21.57 2.92 15.05
CA HIS A 19 -21.69 2.08 13.84
C HIS A 19 -20.89 2.61 12.65
N TYR A 20 -20.74 3.93 12.49
CA TYR A 20 -19.97 4.53 11.39
C TYR A 20 -18.45 4.29 11.49
N LEU A 21 -17.95 3.79 12.62
CA LEU A 21 -16.54 3.39 12.80
C LEU A 21 -16.30 1.90 12.54
N THR A 22 -17.36 1.09 12.60
CA THR A 22 -17.30 -0.37 12.36
C THR A 22 -17.86 -0.78 11.01
N SER A 23 -18.67 0.07 10.39
CA SER A 23 -19.22 -0.10 9.05
C SER A 23 -19.05 1.19 8.25
N TYR A 24 -18.81 1.03 6.95
CA TYR A 24 -18.48 2.15 6.07
C TYR A 24 -19.75 2.89 5.66
N VAL A 25 -19.90 4.12 6.14
CA VAL A 25 -21.05 4.99 5.86
C VAL A 25 -20.55 6.28 5.23
N ASN A 26 -20.79 6.44 3.93
CA ASN A 26 -20.41 7.65 3.18
C ASN A 26 -20.98 8.92 3.85
N GLY A 27 -20.12 9.89 4.10
CA GLY A 27 -20.45 11.16 4.75
C GLY A 27 -20.54 11.12 6.29
N LYS A 28 -20.39 9.95 6.92
CA LYS A 28 -20.34 9.80 8.39
C LYS A 28 -19.06 9.16 8.90
N THR A 29 -18.58 8.14 8.20
CA THR A 29 -17.27 7.56 8.50
C THR A 29 -16.18 8.60 8.18
N PRO A 30 -15.20 8.84 9.06
CA PRO A 30 -14.13 9.79 8.77
C PRO A 30 -13.45 9.50 7.43
N LEU A 31 -13.17 10.53 6.63
CA LEU A 31 -12.55 10.40 5.30
C LEU A 31 -13.38 9.55 4.31
N SER A 32 -14.70 9.56 4.42
CA SER A 32 -15.61 8.81 3.54
C SER A 32 -16.30 9.69 2.49
N SER A 33 -16.00 10.99 2.46
CA SER A 33 -16.49 11.92 1.45
C SER A 33 -15.35 12.56 0.64
N MET A 34 -15.63 12.92 -0.62
CA MET A 34 -14.67 13.66 -1.47
C MET A 34 -14.26 15.01 -0.86
N GLN A 35 -15.16 15.63 -0.09
CA GLN A 35 -14.92 16.88 0.62
C GLN A 35 -13.87 16.73 1.74
N GLU A 36 -13.65 15.53 2.25
CA GLU A 36 -12.61 15.25 3.24
C GLU A 36 -11.34 14.70 2.55
N VAL A 37 -11.51 13.76 1.64
CA VAL A 37 -10.39 13.06 0.97
C VAL A 37 -9.58 14.00 0.09
N GLY A 38 -10.24 14.85 -0.71
CA GLY A 38 -9.56 15.81 -1.59
C GLY A 38 -8.66 16.76 -0.81
N PRO A 39 -9.19 17.50 0.18
CA PRO A 39 -8.39 18.37 1.04
C PRO A 39 -7.31 17.63 1.83
N ALA A 40 -7.55 16.40 2.30
CA ALA A 40 -6.53 15.61 3.00
C ALA A 40 -5.32 15.30 2.09
N LEU A 41 -5.56 14.91 0.83
CA LEU A 41 -4.50 14.66 -0.14
C LEU A 41 -3.77 15.94 -0.56
N VAL A 42 -4.49 17.04 -0.74
CA VAL A 42 -3.89 18.36 -1.00
C VAL A 42 -3.03 18.79 0.17
N ALA A 43 -3.52 18.67 1.40
CA ALA A 43 -2.76 18.98 2.62
C ALA A 43 -1.50 18.11 2.71
N TYR A 44 -1.59 16.82 2.43
CA TYR A 44 -0.43 15.93 2.34
C TYR A 44 0.63 16.46 1.37
N LEU A 45 0.25 16.78 0.13
CA LEU A 45 1.19 17.30 -0.88
C LEU A 45 1.81 18.64 -0.43
N VAL A 46 0.98 19.56 0.07
CA VAL A 46 1.45 20.85 0.60
C VAL A 46 2.45 20.64 1.73
N ILE A 47 2.16 19.78 2.70
CA ILE A 47 3.05 19.48 3.83
C ILE A 47 4.37 18.89 3.34
N VAL A 48 4.33 17.92 2.44
CA VAL A 48 5.53 17.25 1.91
C VAL A 48 6.42 18.23 1.16
N PHE A 49 5.87 18.98 0.21
CA PHE A 49 6.66 19.91 -0.61
C PHE A 49 7.13 21.13 0.20
N SER A 50 6.30 21.63 1.12
CA SER A 50 6.72 22.69 2.06
C SER A 50 7.85 22.21 2.96
N THR A 51 7.79 20.97 3.45
CA THR A 51 8.87 20.37 4.24
C THR A 51 10.15 20.23 3.41
N GLN A 52 10.06 19.77 2.15
CA GLN A 52 11.23 19.72 1.27
C GLN A 52 11.86 21.10 1.06
N GLN A 53 11.03 22.13 0.85
CA GLN A 53 11.49 23.51 0.69
C GLN A 53 12.16 24.02 1.96
N PHE A 54 11.51 23.84 3.12
CA PHE A 54 12.02 24.22 4.42
C PHE A 54 13.34 23.54 4.78
N MET A 55 13.51 22.30 4.35
CA MET A 55 14.74 21.54 4.59
C MET A 55 15.89 21.96 3.67
N LYS A 56 15.70 22.74 2.60
CA LYS A 56 16.78 23.08 1.64
C LYS A 56 18.05 23.59 2.32
N ASP A 57 17.91 24.53 3.25
CA ASP A 57 19.03 25.17 3.93
C ASP A 57 19.40 24.53 5.29
N ARG A 58 18.81 23.37 5.62
CA ARG A 58 18.99 22.69 6.91
C ARG A 58 19.76 21.37 6.78
N PRO A 59 20.50 20.92 7.79
CA PRO A 59 21.08 19.57 7.78
C PRO A 59 19.99 18.50 7.84
N ALA A 60 20.24 17.31 7.26
CA ALA A 60 19.30 16.20 7.31
C ALA A 60 19.08 15.70 8.75
N TYR A 61 17.83 15.47 9.15
CA TYR A 61 17.52 15.03 10.50
C TYR A 61 17.82 13.54 10.72
N ARG A 62 18.32 13.21 11.92
CA ARG A 62 18.62 11.84 12.37
C ARG A 62 17.42 11.23 13.09
N LEU A 63 16.36 10.92 12.34
CA LEU A 63 15.10 10.38 12.88
C LEU A 63 15.10 8.85 13.01
N ARG A 64 16.18 8.24 13.50
CA ARG A 64 16.34 6.78 13.51
C ARG A 64 15.23 6.08 14.31
N ILE A 65 15.04 6.46 15.58
CA ILE A 65 14.10 5.79 16.47
C ILE A 65 12.65 5.99 16.00
N PRO A 66 12.17 7.22 15.70
CA PRO A 66 10.81 7.41 15.21
C PRO A 66 10.54 6.65 13.90
N PHE A 67 11.53 6.65 12.99
CA PHE A 67 11.42 5.88 11.75
C PHE A 67 11.33 4.38 12.02
N GLN A 68 12.14 3.83 12.93
CA GLN A 68 12.06 2.42 13.29
C GLN A 68 10.72 2.04 13.94
N ILE A 69 10.22 2.85 14.87
CA ILE A 69 8.91 2.61 15.51
C ILE A 69 7.80 2.62 14.45
N HIS A 70 7.82 3.61 13.54
CA HIS A 70 6.85 3.73 12.46
C HIS A 70 6.85 2.49 11.53
N ASN A 71 8.03 2.08 11.05
CA ASN A 71 8.15 0.92 10.17
C ASN A 71 7.80 -0.39 10.89
N MET A 72 8.14 -0.53 12.17
CA MET A 72 7.75 -1.70 12.96
C MET A 72 6.22 -1.77 13.10
N PHE A 73 5.58 -0.65 13.43
CA PHE A 73 4.13 -0.54 13.52
C PHE A 73 3.45 -0.89 12.20
N LEU A 74 3.92 -0.34 11.07
CA LEU A 74 3.35 -0.66 9.77
C LEU A 74 3.57 -2.12 9.38
N SER A 75 4.73 -2.69 9.70
CA SER A 75 5.01 -4.11 9.45
C SER A 75 4.12 -5.03 10.26
N SER A 76 4.02 -4.82 11.58
CA SER A 76 3.22 -5.68 12.46
C SER A 76 1.72 -5.49 12.23
N GLY A 77 1.28 -4.25 12.02
CA GLY A 77 -0.10 -3.93 11.68
C GLY A 77 -0.53 -4.53 10.34
N SER A 78 0.33 -4.49 9.31
CA SER A 78 0.05 -5.15 8.02
C SER A 78 -0.07 -6.66 8.17
N LEU A 79 0.79 -7.29 8.99
CA LEU A 79 0.74 -8.72 9.26
C LEU A 79 -0.53 -9.13 10.00
N LEU A 80 -0.91 -8.37 11.02
CA LEU A 80 -2.13 -8.58 11.77
C LEU A 80 -3.35 -8.46 10.86
N LEU A 81 -3.44 -7.37 10.10
CA LEU A 81 -4.58 -7.10 9.22
C LEU A 81 -4.70 -8.14 8.12
N MET A 82 -3.57 -8.54 7.51
CA MET A 82 -3.54 -9.62 6.53
C MET A 82 -4.04 -10.94 7.15
N SER A 83 -3.61 -11.27 8.36
CA SER A 83 -4.01 -12.51 9.03
C SER A 83 -5.51 -12.55 9.29
N LEU A 84 -6.10 -11.42 9.73
CA LEU A 84 -7.53 -11.28 9.96
C LEU A 84 -8.35 -11.38 8.66
N ILE A 85 -7.89 -10.74 7.58
CA ILE A 85 -8.53 -10.85 6.26
C ILE A 85 -8.47 -12.29 5.76
N LEU A 86 -7.29 -12.92 5.80
CA LEU A 86 -7.12 -14.30 5.31
C LEU A 86 -7.91 -15.32 6.13
N GLU A 87 -8.00 -15.15 7.45
CA GLU A 87 -8.82 -15.98 8.33
C GLU A 87 -10.29 -16.01 7.90
N GLU A 88 -10.83 -14.86 7.46
CA GLU A 88 -12.21 -14.78 7.01
C GLU A 88 -12.39 -15.22 5.55
N VAL A 89 -11.48 -14.79 4.66
CA VAL A 89 -11.55 -15.06 3.22
C VAL A 89 -11.36 -16.53 2.89
N ILE A 90 -10.32 -17.17 3.46
CA ILE A 90 -9.90 -18.53 3.05
C ILE A 90 -11.05 -19.54 3.16
N PRO A 91 -11.78 -19.64 4.29
CA PRO A 91 -12.91 -20.56 4.40
C PRO A 91 -14.03 -20.26 3.40
N MET A 92 -14.32 -18.99 3.14
CA MET A 92 -15.39 -18.59 2.21
C MET A 92 -15.04 -18.96 0.76
N VAL A 93 -13.80 -18.70 0.35
CA VAL A 93 -13.32 -19.04 -1.00
C VAL A 93 -13.20 -20.56 -1.17
N TRP A 94 -12.69 -21.27 -0.14
CA TRP A 94 -12.56 -22.73 -0.20
C TRP A 94 -13.91 -23.43 -0.33
N LYS A 95 -14.94 -22.94 0.37
CA LYS A 95 -16.29 -23.52 0.36
C LYS A 95 -17.05 -23.25 -0.94
N ASN A 96 -16.95 -22.04 -1.48
CA ASN A 96 -17.81 -21.60 -2.59
C ASN A 96 -17.08 -21.50 -3.94
N GLY A 97 -15.75 -21.64 -3.94
CA GLY A 97 -14.91 -21.55 -5.13
C GLY A 97 -14.35 -20.16 -5.42
N PRO A 98 -13.32 -20.07 -6.29
CA PRO A 98 -12.57 -18.84 -6.55
C PRO A 98 -13.39 -17.77 -7.28
N PHE A 99 -14.23 -18.16 -8.24
CA PHE A 99 -15.09 -17.19 -8.94
C PHE A 99 -16.06 -16.51 -7.97
N TRP A 100 -16.73 -17.30 -7.12
CA TRP A 100 -17.60 -16.77 -6.07
C TRP A 100 -16.82 -15.83 -5.14
N GLY A 101 -15.61 -16.22 -4.74
CA GLY A 101 -14.73 -15.39 -3.91
C GLY A 101 -14.36 -14.05 -4.54
N MET A 102 -14.22 -13.97 -5.86
CA MET A 102 -13.86 -12.72 -6.55
C MET A 102 -15.05 -11.82 -6.87
N CYS A 103 -16.24 -12.41 -7.07
CA CYS A 103 -17.35 -11.74 -7.75
C CYS A 103 -18.65 -11.69 -6.94
N SER A 104 -18.78 -12.47 -5.87
CA SER A 104 -20.00 -12.51 -5.06
C SER A 104 -20.16 -11.28 -4.18
N THR A 105 -21.37 -10.72 -4.11
CA THR A 105 -21.73 -9.68 -3.13
C THR A 105 -21.57 -10.17 -1.69
N ASN A 106 -21.74 -11.47 -1.44
CA ASN A 106 -21.63 -12.08 -0.12
C ASN A 106 -20.17 -12.15 0.37
N MET A 107 -19.19 -11.85 -0.49
CA MET A 107 -17.81 -11.64 -0.10
C MET A 107 -17.62 -10.35 0.71
N TRP A 108 -18.58 -9.42 0.62
CA TRP A 108 -18.60 -8.20 1.41
C TRP A 108 -19.29 -8.44 2.76
N THR A 109 -18.56 -9.05 3.69
CA THR A 109 -19.05 -9.25 5.07
C THR A 109 -18.81 -7.99 5.92
N ASN A 110 -19.53 -7.85 7.04
CA ASN A 110 -19.31 -6.72 7.96
C ASN A 110 -17.90 -6.71 8.57
N ARG A 111 -17.33 -7.88 8.84
CA ARG A 111 -15.96 -8.00 9.38
C ARG A 111 -14.91 -7.62 8.32
N LEU A 112 -15.06 -8.08 7.07
CA LEU A 112 -14.18 -7.64 5.97
C LEU A 112 -14.33 -6.15 5.67
N GLU A 113 -15.55 -5.60 5.69
CA GLU A 113 -15.78 -4.15 5.55
C GLU A 113 -14.98 -3.37 6.59
N PHE A 114 -15.04 -3.79 7.86
CA PHE A 114 -14.24 -3.20 8.92
C PHE A 114 -12.72 -3.29 8.67
N TYR A 115 -12.23 -4.45 8.23
CA TYR A 115 -10.81 -4.61 7.89
C TYR A 115 -10.39 -3.74 6.70
N TYR A 116 -11.26 -3.53 5.71
CA TYR A 116 -10.99 -2.61 4.61
C TYR A 116 -10.94 -1.15 5.06
N ILE A 117 -11.77 -0.74 6.02
CA ILE A 117 -11.69 0.59 6.65
C ILE A 117 -10.35 0.75 7.37
N ILE A 118 -9.90 -0.26 8.13
CA ILE A 118 -8.58 -0.23 8.78
C ILE A 118 -7.47 -0.14 7.74
N ASN A 119 -7.52 -0.95 6.67
CA ASN A 119 -6.54 -0.90 5.58
C ASN A 119 -6.49 0.49 4.93
N TYR A 120 -7.66 1.11 4.73
CA TYR A 120 -7.76 2.45 4.20
C TYR A 120 -7.07 3.49 5.09
N TYR A 121 -7.29 3.45 6.40
CA TYR A 121 -6.59 4.33 7.35
C TYR A 121 -5.09 4.05 7.42
N PHE A 122 -4.67 2.79 7.26
CA PHE A 122 -3.24 2.45 7.14
C PHE A 122 -2.60 3.22 5.99
N LYS A 123 -3.27 3.40 4.84
CA LYS A 123 -2.71 4.18 3.72
C LYS A 123 -2.43 5.64 4.06
N TYR A 124 -3.20 6.25 4.97
CA TYR A 124 -2.88 7.59 5.48
C TYR A 124 -1.68 7.59 6.42
N LEU A 125 -1.51 6.53 7.23
CA LEU A 125 -0.32 6.38 8.07
C LEU A 125 0.94 6.18 7.21
N GLU A 126 0.83 5.47 6.09
CA GLU A 126 1.91 5.32 5.11
C GLU A 126 2.34 6.66 4.48
N LEU A 127 1.49 7.71 4.46
CA LEU A 127 1.89 9.04 3.98
C LEU A 127 3.01 9.67 4.82
N ILE A 128 3.15 9.25 6.07
CA ILE A 128 4.22 9.70 6.97
C ILE A 128 5.60 9.24 6.46
N ASP A 129 5.68 8.14 5.68
CA ASP A 129 6.93 7.70 5.03
C ASP A 129 7.53 8.80 4.17
N THR A 130 6.69 9.47 3.37
CA THR A 130 7.12 10.56 2.50
C THR A 130 7.65 11.74 3.32
N LEU A 131 7.03 12.03 4.46
CA LEU A 131 7.49 13.07 5.38
C LEU A 131 8.85 12.72 5.98
N PHE A 132 9.06 11.48 6.41
CA PHE A 132 10.37 11.02 6.89
C PHE A 132 11.44 11.15 5.81
N LEU A 133 11.14 10.81 4.56
CA LEU A 133 12.07 10.97 3.46
C LEU A 133 12.42 12.45 3.20
N ALA A 134 11.42 13.35 3.25
CA ALA A 134 11.63 14.79 3.12
C ALA A 134 12.55 15.33 4.25
N LEU A 135 12.26 15.00 5.51
CA LEU A 135 13.05 15.42 6.68
C LEU A 135 14.48 14.84 6.67
N LYS A 136 14.68 13.65 6.08
CA LYS A 136 15.99 13.01 5.93
C LYS A 136 16.74 13.47 4.67
N LYS A 137 16.22 14.44 3.91
CA LYS A 137 16.75 14.88 2.60
C LYS A 137 16.98 13.73 1.62
N LYS A 138 16.11 12.72 1.65
CA LYS A 138 16.13 11.64 0.65
C LYS A 138 15.32 12.07 -0.57
N PRO A 139 15.74 11.70 -1.79
CA PRO A 139 15.01 12.08 -2.99
C PRO A 139 13.62 11.44 -2.97
N LEU A 140 12.60 12.27 -3.17
CA LEU A 140 11.23 11.80 -3.38
C LEU A 140 11.05 11.45 -4.84
N ALA A 141 11.01 10.15 -5.14
CA ALA A 141 10.68 9.70 -6.48
C ALA A 141 9.21 10.02 -6.80
N PHE A 142 8.93 10.45 -8.03
CA PHE A 142 7.55 10.65 -8.50
C PHE A 142 6.67 9.42 -8.22
N LEU A 143 7.20 8.23 -8.52
CA LEU A 143 6.52 6.96 -8.26
C LEU A 143 6.05 6.82 -6.80
N HIS A 144 6.86 7.27 -5.83
CA HIS A 144 6.52 7.15 -4.42
C HIS A 144 5.37 8.09 -4.05
N VAL A 145 5.49 9.38 -4.36
CA VAL A 145 4.46 10.38 -4.02
C VAL A 145 3.15 10.08 -4.76
N PHE A 146 3.23 9.72 -6.04
CA PHE A 146 2.07 9.32 -6.84
C PHE A 146 1.41 8.06 -6.27
N HIS A 147 2.18 7.00 -5.99
CA HIS A 147 1.63 5.78 -5.41
C HIS A 147 0.94 6.03 -4.06
N HIS A 148 1.57 6.71 -3.11
CA HIS A 148 0.95 6.91 -1.80
C HIS A 148 -0.33 7.74 -1.86
N SER A 149 -0.34 8.82 -2.65
CA SER A 149 -1.54 9.65 -2.81
C SER A 149 -2.65 8.93 -3.60
N ALA A 150 -2.32 8.27 -4.71
CA ALA A 150 -3.31 7.58 -5.52
C ALA A 150 -3.82 6.28 -4.87
N THR A 151 -3.03 5.60 -4.03
CA THR A 151 -3.49 4.39 -3.32
C THR A 151 -4.51 4.73 -2.23
N ALA A 152 -4.36 5.86 -1.52
CA ALA A 152 -5.40 6.33 -0.61
C ALA A 152 -6.71 6.61 -1.37
N LEU A 153 -6.63 7.31 -2.52
CA LEU A 153 -7.79 7.56 -3.37
C LEU A 153 -8.40 6.26 -3.94
N LEU A 154 -7.57 5.29 -4.31
CA LEU A 154 -8.01 3.97 -4.75
C LEU A 154 -8.84 3.30 -3.66
N CYS A 155 -8.33 3.18 -2.44
CA CYS A 155 -9.08 2.60 -1.32
C CYS A 155 -10.42 3.32 -1.08
N TYR A 156 -10.45 4.65 -1.17
CA TYR A 156 -11.70 5.40 -1.11
C TYR A 156 -12.70 4.96 -2.20
N THR A 157 -12.26 4.92 -3.46
CA THR A 157 -13.16 4.54 -4.57
C THR A 157 -13.67 3.11 -4.45
N GLN A 158 -12.83 2.17 -4.00
CA GLN A 158 -13.22 0.77 -3.84
C GLN A 158 -14.17 0.56 -2.64
N LEU A 159 -13.98 1.29 -1.53
CA LEU A 159 -14.90 1.28 -0.40
C LEU A 159 -16.30 1.78 -0.80
N ASN A 160 -16.37 2.88 -1.56
CA ASN A 160 -17.65 3.39 -2.07
C ASN A 160 -18.26 2.48 -3.15
N GLY A 161 -17.42 1.86 -3.99
CA GLY A 161 -17.85 0.96 -5.06
C GLY A 161 -18.24 -0.43 -4.60
N ARG A 162 -17.97 -0.79 -3.33
CA ARG A 162 -18.21 -2.12 -2.75
C ARG A 162 -17.68 -3.27 -3.61
N THR A 163 -16.48 -3.11 -4.16
CA THR A 163 -15.89 -4.07 -5.09
C THR A 163 -15.50 -5.36 -4.35
N SER A 164 -16.10 -6.48 -4.73
CA SER A 164 -15.88 -7.80 -4.07
C SER A 164 -14.45 -8.34 -4.24
N VAL A 165 -13.81 -8.08 -5.39
CA VAL A 165 -12.47 -8.61 -5.71
C VAL A 165 -11.34 -8.03 -4.84
N GLN A 166 -11.60 -6.93 -4.11
CA GLN A 166 -10.55 -6.14 -3.46
C GLN A 166 -9.78 -6.88 -2.37
N TRP A 167 -10.34 -7.94 -1.77
CA TRP A 167 -9.64 -8.73 -0.75
C TRP A 167 -8.30 -9.27 -1.27
N LEU A 168 -8.22 -9.63 -2.55
CA LEU A 168 -7.04 -10.26 -3.15
C LEU A 168 -5.91 -9.23 -3.32
N PRO A 169 -6.11 -8.09 -4.02
CA PRO A 169 -5.09 -7.03 -4.07
C PRO A 169 -4.67 -6.52 -2.69
N ILE A 170 -5.62 -6.37 -1.76
CA ILE A 170 -5.31 -5.92 -0.39
C ILE A 170 -4.43 -6.95 0.33
N SER A 171 -4.76 -8.24 0.26
CA SER A 171 -4.00 -9.29 0.94
C SER A 171 -2.57 -9.41 0.41
N ILE A 172 -2.38 -9.38 -0.91
CA ILE A 172 -1.04 -9.46 -1.50
C ILE A 172 -0.25 -8.17 -1.22
N ASN A 173 -0.90 -6.99 -1.27
CA ASN A 173 -0.27 -5.73 -0.89
C ASN A 173 0.20 -5.74 0.56
N LEU A 174 -0.63 -6.20 1.50
CA LEU A 174 -0.26 -6.32 2.91
C LEU A 174 0.92 -7.28 3.09
N CYS A 175 0.94 -8.42 2.37
CA CYS A 175 2.06 -9.36 2.39
C CYS A 175 3.39 -8.68 1.97
N VAL A 176 3.35 -7.95 0.86
CA VAL A 176 4.52 -7.19 0.37
C VAL A 176 4.91 -6.08 1.34
N HIS A 177 3.94 -5.40 1.96
CA HIS A 177 4.16 -4.34 2.94
C HIS A 177 4.81 -4.86 4.22
N VAL A 178 4.42 -6.05 4.72
CA VAL A 178 5.11 -6.71 5.84
C VAL A 178 6.61 -6.83 5.55
N LEU A 179 6.97 -7.36 4.38
CA LEU A 179 8.37 -7.57 4.01
C LEU A 179 9.11 -6.25 3.75
N MET A 180 8.45 -5.28 3.10
CA MET A 180 9.03 -3.98 2.78
C MET A 180 9.31 -3.15 4.05
N TYR A 181 8.34 -3.07 4.97
CA TYR A 181 8.48 -2.32 6.21
C TYR A 181 9.47 -2.99 7.18
N TYR A 182 9.47 -4.33 7.25
CA TYR A 182 10.50 -5.06 7.98
C TYR A 182 11.90 -4.74 7.44
N TYR A 183 12.07 -4.72 6.11
CA TYR A 183 13.33 -4.34 5.47
C TYR A 183 13.77 -2.92 5.87
N TYR A 184 12.86 -1.94 5.88
CA TYR A 184 13.18 -0.57 6.27
C TYR A 184 13.49 -0.42 7.77
N TYR A 185 12.77 -1.13 8.63
CA TYR A 185 13.08 -1.22 10.05
C TYR A 185 14.49 -1.76 10.28
N ALA A 186 14.82 -2.89 9.67
CA ALA A 186 16.09 -3.58 9.86
C ALA A 186 17.27 -2.77 9.28
N THR A 187 17.10 -2.18 8.08
CA THR A 187 18.13 -1.33 7.48
C THR A 187 18.35 -0.02 8.24
N ALA A 188 17.31 0.56 8.85
CA ALA A 188 17.46 1.67 9.78
C ALA A 188 18.19 1.28 11.08
N GLY A 189 18.14 -0.01 11.44
CA GLY A 189 18.93 -0.62 12.52
C GLY A 189 20.41 -0.81 12.18
N GLY A 190 20.81 -0.61 10.93
CA GLY A 190 22.17 -0.84 10.44
C GLY A 190 22.37 -2.20 9.76
N ALA A 191 21.33 -3.03 9.64
CA ALA A 191 21.43 -4.31 8.95
C ALA A 191 21.68 -4.11 7.45
N LYS A 192 22.63 -4.86 6.89
CA LYS A 192 22.89 -4.90 5.44
C LYS A 192 22.12 -6.07 4.84
N ILE A 193 21.07 -5.77 4.08
CA ILE A 193 20.15 -6.77 3.56
C ILE A 193 20.37 -6.97 2.05
N TRP A 194 20.82 -8.17 1.65
CA TRP A 194 21.16 -8.53 0.27
C TRP A 194 19.96 -8.71 -0.67
N TRP A 195 18.77 -9.00 -0.14
CA TRP A 195 17.57 -9.36 -0.90
C TRP A 195 16.69 -8.17 -1.31
N LYS A 196 17.22 -6.94 -1.30
CA LYS A 196 16.52 -5.72 -1.76
C LYS A 196 15.93 -5.86 -3.16
N LYS A 197 16.66 -6.50 -4.08
CA LYS A 197 16.19 -6.70 -5.46
C LYS A 197 14.94 -7.59 -5.51
N TYR A 198 14.87 -8.61 -4.67
CA TYR A 198 13.71 -9.50 -4.60
C TYR A 198 12.46 -8.78 -4.08
N LEU A 199 12.59 -7.79 -3.19
CA LEU A 199 11.47 -6.93 -2.78
C LEU A 199 10.84 -6.21 -3.97
N THR A 200 11.67 -5.59 -4.83
CA THR A 200 11.15 -4.91 -6.03
C THR A 200 10.52 -5.90 -7.01
N THR A 201 11.08 -7.11 -7.16
CA THR A 201 10.47 -8.15 -7.99
C THR A 201 9.12 -8.60 -7.42
N MET A 202 8.99 -8.78 -6.10
CA MET A 202 7.73 -9.16 -5.45
C MET A 202 6.64 -8.09 -5.65
N GLN A 203 7.00 -6.80 -5.59
CA GLN A 203 6.07 -5.70 -5.89
C GLN A 203 5.55 -5.76 -7.34
N ILE A 204 6.42 -6.07 -8.31
CA ILE A 204 6.01 -6.19 -9.72
C ILE A 204 5.10 -7.41 -9.89
N VAL A 205 5.46 -8.55 -9.30
CA VAL A 205 4.64 -9.78 -9.35
C VAL A 205 3.28 -9.54 -8.71
N GLN A 206 3.20 -8.83 -7.59
CA GLN A 206 1.94 -8.40 -6.98
C GLN A 206 1.08 -7.66 -8.01
N PHE A 207 1.57 -6.60 -8.65
CA PHE A 207 0.77 -5.84 -9.60
C PHE A 207 0.30 -6.66 -10.81
N VAL A 208 1.09 -7.64 -11.26
CA VAL A 208 0.67 -8.55 -12.34
C VAL A 208 -0.51 -9.42 -11.89
N ILE A 209 -0.45 -9.99 -10.69
CA ILE A 209 -1.53 -10.82 -10.12
C ILE A 209 -2.77 -9.96 -9.88
N ASP A 210 -2.60 -8.78 -9.29
CA ASP A 210 -3.70 -7.84 -9.01
C ASP A 210 -4.40 -7.43 -10.32
N LEU A 211 -3.63 -7.10 -11.37
CA LEU A 211 -4.16 -6.74 -12.69
C LEU A 211 -4.94 -7.89 -13.32
N PHE A 212 -4.42 -9.12 -13.25
CA PHE A 212 -5.14 -10.28 -13.74
C PHE A 212 -6.51 -10.42 -13.06
N ALA A 213 -6.55 -10.31 -11.73
CA ALA A 213 -7.80 -10.43 -10.97
C ALA A 213 -8.79 -9.30 -11.25
N VAL A 214 -8.35 -8.04 -11.24
CA VAL A 214 -9.26 -6.90 -11.48
C VAL A 214 -9.73 -6.85 -12.93
N TYR A 215 -8.89 -7.19 -13.90
CA TYR A 215 -9.31 -7.30 -15.31
C TYR A 215 -10.28 -8.44 -15.52
N PHE A 216 -10.04 -9.60 -14.88
CA PHE A 216 -10.96 -10.72 -14.93
C PHE A 216 -12.33 -10.35 -14.34
N ALA A 217 -12.37 -9.71 -13.17
CA ALA A 217 -13.62 -9.26 -12.55
C ALA A 217 -14.34 -8.20 -13.42
N THR A 218 -13.59 -7.22 -13.92
CA THR A 218 -14.13 -6.16 -14.81
C THR A 218 -14.68 -6.75 -16.11
N TYR A 219 -13.94 -7.66 -16.75
CA TYR A 219 -14.39 -8.34 -17.97
C TYR A 219 -15.71 -9.08 -17.74
N ASN A 220 -15.80 -9.89 -16.67
CA ASN A 220 -17.00 -10.66 -16.37
C ASN A 220 -18.20 -9.75 -16.06
N TYR A 221 -17.98 -8.63 -15.36
CA TYR A 221 -19.02 -7.61 -15.16
C TYR A 221 -19.54 -7.06 -16.49
N TYR A 222 -18.67 -6.56 -17.38
CA TYR A 222 -19.12 -5.97 -18.63
C TYR A 222 -19.72 -7.01 -19.59
N ALA A 223 -19.13 -8.21 -19.67
CA ALA A 223 -19.65 -9.29 -20.50
C ALA A 223 -21.05 -9.71 -20.04
N ALA A 224 -21.28 -9.91 -18.74
CA ALA A 224 -22.57 -10.34 -18.22
C ALA A 224 -23.67 -9.26 -18.35
N ASN A 225 -23.34 -7.97 -18.17
CA ASN A 225 -24.34 -6.90 -18.14
C ASN A 225 -24.60 -6.25 -19.50
N TYR A 226 -23.60 -6.17 -20.38
CA TYR A 226 -23.69 -5.41 -21.63
C TYR A 226 -23.55 -6.25 -22.90
N PHE A 227 -22.92 -7.43 -22.82
CA PHE A 227 -22.60 -8.24 -23.99
C PHE A 227 -22.96 -9.72 -23.77
N PRO A 228 -24.25 -10.08 -23.77
CA PRO A 228 -24.71 -11.43 -23.41
C PRO A 228 -24.16 -12.55 -24.32
N ASN A 229 -23.65 -12.19 -25.51
CA ASN A 229 -23.03 -13.13 -26.45
C ASN A 229 -21.56 -13.48 -26.13
N LEU A 230 -20.93 -12.77 -25.18
CA LEU A 230 -19.55 -13.05 -24.77
C LEU A 230 -19.50 -14.13 -23.69
N PRO A 231 -18.52 -15.05 -23.75
CA PRO A 231 -18.33 -16.04 -22.71
C PRO A 231 -17.96 -15.35 -21.40
N ASN A 232 -18.73 -15.63 -20.36
CA ASN A 232 -18.54 -15.11 -19.00
C ASN A 232 -18.88 -16.19 -17.97
N PHE A 233 -18.40 -16.01 -16.74
CA PHE A 233 -18.66 -16.91 -15.62
C PHE A 233 -19.78 -16.39 -14.70
N GLY A 234 -20.44 -15.30 -15.07
CA GLY A 234 -21.40 -14.54 -14.26
C GLY A 234 -20.95 -13.09 -14.03
N SER A 235 -21.84 -12.27 -13.46
CA SER A 235 -21.53 -10.88 -13.11
C SER A 235 -20.71 -10.79 -11.80
N CYS A 236 -20.00 -9.68 -11.61
CA CYS A 236 -19.17 -9.44 -10.42
C CYS A 236 -19.67 -8.23 -9.62
N ALA A 237 -19.57 -8.26 -8.30
CA ALA A 237 -20.03 -7.17 -7.45
C ALA A 237 -19.04 -6.00 -7.44
N GLY A 238 -19.55 -4.80 -7.74
CA GLY A 238 -18.83 -3.53 -7.71
C GLY A 238 -19.52 -2.46 -8.57
N THR A 239 -19.06 -1.22 -8.48
CA THR A 239 -19.47 -0.15 -9.40
C THR A 239 -18.50 -0.02 -10.58
N GLU A 240 -19.02 0.37 -11.74
CA GLU A 240 -18.22 0.58 -12.96
C GLU A 240 -17.10 1.61 -12.78
N SER A 241 -17.41 2.71 -12.10
CA SER A 241 -16.45 3.77 -11.83
C SER A 241 -15.28 3.26 -10.98
N ALA A 242 -15.55 2.45 -9.95
CA ALA A 242 -14.51 1.85 -9.12
C ALA A 242 -13.69 0.81 -9.91
N ALA A 243 -14.34 -0.01 -10.75
CA ALA A 243 -13.65 -0.99 -11.59
C ALA A 243 -12.69 -0.34 -12.60
N ILE A 244 -13.17 0.65 -13.37
CA ILE A 244 -12.36 1.38 -14.36
C ILE A 244 -11.21 2.11 -13.66
N PHE A 245 -11.49 2.82 -12.57
CA PHE A 245 -10.47 3.57 -11.84
C PHE A 245 -9.39 2.65 -11.28
N GLY A 246 -9.78 1.50 -10.70
CA GLY A 246 -8.85 0.48 -10.24
C GLY A 246 -7.98 -0.07 -11.38
N CYS A 247 -8.60 -0.43 -12.51
CA CYS A 247 -7.87 -0.90 -13.68
C CYS A 247 -6.82 0.10 -14.16
N VAL A 248 -7.19 1.37 -14.32
CA VAL A 248 -6.27 2.43 -14.80
C VAL A 248 -5.13 2.65 -13.81
N LEU A 249 -5.43 2.78 -12.51
CA LEU A 249 -4.39 3.03 -11.51
C LEU A 249 -3.42 1.86 -11.37
N LEU A 250 -3.89 0.62 -11.25
CA LEU A 250 -3.00 -0.55 -11.13
C LEU A 250 -2.12 -0.71 -12.38
N SER A 251 -2.66 -0.41 -13.56
CA SER A 251 -1.89 -0.44 -14.82
C SER A 251 -0.78 0.60 -14.79
N SER A 252 -1.08 1.82 -14.32
CA SER A 252 -0.09 2.89 -14.18
C SER A 252 1.03 2.50 -13.20
N TYR A 253 0.69 1.81 -12.10
CA TYR A 253 1.67 1.34 -11.12
C TYR A 253 2.60 0.30 -11.73
N LEU A 254 2.07 -0.70 -12.43
CA LEU A 254 2.91 -1.72 -13.07
C LEU A 254 3.94 -1.07 -14.00
N VAL A 255 3.51 -0.13 -14.85
CA VAL A 255 4.41 0.59 -15.77
C VAL A 255 5.49 1.34 -15.00
N LEU A 256 5.12 2.08 -13.95
CA LEU A 256 6.07 2.86 -13.16
C LEU A 256 7.07 1.98 -12.41
N PHE A 257 6.64 0.84 -11.86
CA PHE A 257 7.51 -0.10 -11.16
C PHE A 257 8.46 -0.83 -12.11
N ILE A 258 7.99 -1.22 -13.30
CA ILE A 258 8.86 -1.77 -14.36
C ILE A 258 9.90 -0.74 -14.77
N ASN A 259 9.50 0.51 -15.00
CA ASN A 259 10.42 1.59 -15.34
C ASN A 259 11.46 1.81 -14.23
N PHE A 260 11.03 1.86 -12.97
CA PHE A 260 11.93 1.94 -11.82
C PHE A 260 12.92 0.78 -11.76
N TYR A 261 12.46 -0.45 -12.00
CA TYR A 261 13.32 -1.64 -12.01
C TYR A 261 14.38 -1.56 -13.11
N ILE A 262 13.99 -1.18 -14.33
CA ILE A 262 14.92 -1.04 -15.46
C ILE A 262 15.98 0.01 -15.14
N GLN A 263 15.56 1.19 -14.65
CA GLN A 263 16.47 2.27 -14.31
C GLN A 263 17.42 1.92 -13.16
N THR A 264 16.98 1.12 -12.19
CA THR A 264 17.76 0.79 -10.99
C THR A 264 18.69 -0.41 -11.19
N TYR A 265 18.25 -1.44 -11.92
CA TYR A 265 18.93 -2.74 -11.96
C TYR A 265 19.41 -3.18 -13.33
N LYS A 266 18.87 -2.65 -14.44
CA LYS A 266 19.25 -3.08 -15.81
C LYS A 266 20.17 -2.11 -16.55
N LYS A 267 20.19 -0.81 -16.19
CA LYS A 267 21.16 0.14 -16.78
C LYS A 267 22.58 -0.13 -16.24
N VAL A 268 23.38 -0.84 -17.03
CA VAL A 268 24.86 -0.88 -16.94
C VAL A 268 25.39 0.55 -17.20
N PRO A 269 26.47 1.03 -16.54
CA PRO A 269 26.92 2.40 -16.74
C PRO A 269 27.50 2.55 -18.15
N ALA A 270 26.71 3.16 -19.04
CA ALA A 270 27.26 3.70 -20.27
C ALA A 270 28.19 4.85 -19.88
N GLY A 271 29.48 4.69 -20.18
CA GLY A 271 30.47 5.74 -20.01
C GLY A 271 29.99 7.06 -20.62
N LYS A 272 30.29 8.15 -19.91
CA LYS A 272 30.16 9.54 -20.36
C LYS A 272 28.73 9.98 -20.77
N SER A 273 27.89 10.26 -19.79
CA SER A 273 26.98 11.41 -19.89
C SER A 273 26.85 12.08 -18.53
N LYS A 274 27.15 13.39 -18.49
CA LYS A 274 26.96 14.26 -17.32
C LYS A 274 25.46 14.42 -17.07
N GLY A 275 24.86 13.47 -16.37
CA GLY A 275 23.52 13.57 -15.82
C GLY A 275 23.50 12.87 -14.47
N LYS A 276 23.27 13.62 -13.39
CA LYS A 276 23.23 13.09 -12.02
C LYS A 276 22.32 11.85 -11.97
N PRO A 277 22.80 10.67 -11.55
CA PRO A 277 21.91 9.56 -11.27
C PRO A 277 20.99 9.94 -10.10
N ILE A 278 19.70 9.63 -10.22
CA ILE A 278 18.74 9.76 -9.11
C ILE A 278 19.15 8.74 -8.05
N ALA A 279 19.97 9.19 -7.11
CA ALA A 279 20.60 8.37 -6.09
C ALA A 279 19.61 8.05 -4.97
N ASN A 280 18.92 6.92 -5.06
CA ASN A 280 18.24 6.35 -3.91
C ASN A 280 19.26 5.58 -3.03
N GLY A 281 19.90 6.33 -2.14
CA GLY A 281 20.54 5.82 -0.92
C GLY A 281 21.83 5.02 -1.09
N LYS A 282 22.97 5.71 -1.25
CA LYS A 282 24.19 5.25 -0.57
C LYS A 282 24.04 5.54 0.92
N ALA A 283 24.10 4.50 1.74
CA ALA A 283 24.35 4.62 3.16
C ALA A 283 25.82 5.00 3.35
N ASN A 284 26.13 6.30 3.36
CA ASN A 284 27.44 6.76 3.80
C ASN A 284 27.47 6.74 5.33
N GLY A 285 27.90 5.63 5.90
CA GLY A 285 28.56 5.60 7.19
C GLY A 285 30.05 5.78 6.93
N VAL A 286 30.54 7.02 6.94
CA VAL A 286 31.97 7.29 7.11
C VAL A 286 32.18 7.47 8.61
N ALA A 287 32.76 6.46 9.24
CA ALA A 287 33.34 6.59 10.56
C ALA A 287 34.65 7.37 10.40
N ASN A 288 34.68 8.62 10.85
CA ASN A 288 35.94 9.32 11.08
C ASN A 288 36.45 8.87 12.45
N GLY A 289 37.46 8.01 12.43
CA GLY A 289 38.21 7.58 13.60
C GLY A 289 39.64 7.26 13.22
N HIS A 290 40.50 8.28 13.22
CA HIS A 290 41.94 8.19 13.43
C HIS A 290 42.32 9.50 14.12
N GLY A 291 42.92 9.53 15.30
CA GLY A 291 43.91 8.59 15.80
C GLY A 291 45.14 9.44 16.09
N HIS A 292 45.27 9.81 17.36
CA HIS A 292 46.36 10.54 17.97
C HIS A 292 47.72 9.98 17.50
N LYS A 293 48.65 10.86 17.08
CA LYS A 293 50.08 10.55 17.08
C LYS A 293 50.74 11.52 18.06
N THR A 294 51.08 10.99 19.22
CA THR A 294 52.09 11.50 20.14
C THR A 294 53.44 10.89 19.75
N GLU A 295 54.46 11.74 19.86
CA GLU A 295 55.91 11.50 19.81
C GLU A 295 56.54 11.18 18.44
#